data_AF-A0A8T4JFE3-F1
#
_entry.id   AF-A0A8T4JFE3-F1
#
_cell.length_a   1.000
_cell.length_b   1.000
_cell.length_c   1.000
_cell.angle_alpha   90.00
_cell.angle_beta   90.00
_cell.angle_gamma   90.00
#
_symmetry.space_group_name_H-M   'P 1'
#
loop_
_entity.id
_entity.type
_entity.pdbx_description
1 polymer ?
#
loop_
_entity_poly.entity_id
_entity_poly.type
_entity_poly.pdbx_seq_one_letter_code
_entity_poly.pdbx_strand_id
1 'polypeptide(L)'
;MKKSIIIHAIILIIILIIIFWIYTGVWTKKANENSKNEFIEEGCEDEEGAENITICYTMLGIYNRNFEPCENLDEESDIDFCYINIIQETKMDLSECEDFKCNGYFALTMLANECDNQEREASRELCYKLAAKSIKRVGFCDKVDELHSNLCNDY
;
A
#
# COMPACT_ATOMS: atom_id res chain seq x y z
N MET A 1 -16.70 -59.88 10.71
CA MET A 1 -17.30 -58.63 10.19
C MET A 1 -17.34 -57.48 11.21
N LYS A 2 -17.83 -57.66 12.45
CA LYS A 2 -17.97 -56.55 13.44
C LYS A 2 -16.68 -55.75 13.73
N LYS A 3 -15.50 -56.40 13.77
CA LYS A 3 -14.22 -55.71 14.03
C LYS A 3 -13.81 -54.71 12.94
N SER A 4 -14.20 -54.96 11.68
CA SER A 4 -13.88 -54.06 10.56
C SER A 4 -14.68 -52.76 10.62
N ILE A 5 -15.94 -52.82 11.04
CA ILE A 5 -16.82 -51.64 11.18
C ILE A 5 -16.28 -50.68 12.25
N ILE A 6 -15.77 -51.23 13.37
CA ILE A 6 -15.21 -50.43 14.47
C ILE A 6 -13.98 -49.63 14.02
N ILE A 7 -13.11 -50.23 13.21
CA ILE A 7 -11.89 -49.56 12.72
C ILE A 7 -12.25 -48.38 11.80
N HIS A 8 -13.21 -48.55 10.89
CA HIS A 8 -13.62 -47.46 9.98
C HIS A 8 -14.27 -46.30 10.74
N ALA A 9 -15.06 -46.59 11.79
CA ALA A 9 -15.66 -45.55 12.63
C ALA A 9 -14.59 -44.72 13.36
N ILE A 10 -13.55 -45.36 13.89
CA ILE A 10 -12.43 -44.65 14.56
C ILE A 10 -11.68 -43.75 13.58
N ILE A 11 -11.39 -44.25 12.38
CA ILE A 11 -10.69 -43.47 11.34
C ILE A 11 -11.51 -42.22 10.97
N LEU A 12 -12.83 -42.35 10.80
CA LEU A 12 -13.73 -41.22 10.52
C LEU A 12 -13.70 -40.17 11.64
N ILE A 13 -13.71 -40.59 12.90
CA ILE A 13 -13.65 -39.66 14.04
C ILE A 13 -12.32 -38.90 14.06
N ILE A 14 -11.19 -39.58 13.80
CA ILE A 14 -9.88 -38.93 13.74
C ILE A 14 -9.83 -37.89 12.62
N ILE A 15 -10.38 -38.21 11.45
CA ILE A 15 -10.46 -37.28 10.31
C ILE A 15 -11.27 -36.04 10.69
N LEU A 16 -12.43 -36.21 11.34
CA LEU A 16 -13.26 -35.08 11.77
C LEU A 16 -12.56 -34.19 12.80
N ILE A 17 -11.79 -34.78 13.73
CA ILE A 17 -11.00 -34.01 14.70
C ILE A 17 -9.94 -33.19 13.98
N ILE A 18 -9.21 -33.77 13.03
CA ILE A 18 -8.18 -33.04 12.26
C ILE A 18 -8.80 -31.87 11.49
N ILE A 19 -9.93 -32.10 10.81
CA ILE A 19 -10.65 -31.03 10.09
C ILE A 19 -11.06 -29.92 11.05
N PHE A 20 -11.58 -30.26 12.24
CA PHE A 20 -11.95 -29.27 13.25
C PHE A 20 -10.76 -28.42 13.70
N TRP A 21 -9.59 -29.01 13.97
CA TRP A 21 -8.37 -28.27 14.34
C TRP A 21 -7.87 -27.36 13.21
N ILE A 22 -7.95 -27.79 11.95
CA ILE A 22 -7.60 -26.95 10.81
C ILE A 22 -8.56 -25.76 10.73
N TYR A 23 -9.86 -26.00 10.89
CA TYR A 23 -10.87 -24.93 10.86
C TYR A 23 -10.69 -23.93 12.00
N THR A 24 -10.49 -24.39 13.24
CA THR A 24 -10.32 -23.48 14.39
C THR A 24 -9.00 -22.71 14.34
N GLY A 25 -7.91 -23.33 13.87
CA GLY A 25 -6.63 -22.66 13.71
C GLY A 25 -6.63 -21.56 12.64
N VAL A 26 -7.36 -21.75 11.53
CA VAL A 26 -7.52 -20.71 10.50
C VAL A 26 -8.38 -19.55 11.02
N TRP A 27 -9.42 -19.85 11.79
CA TRP A 27 -10.34 -18.83 12.31
C TRP A 27 -9.68 -17.91 13.34
N THR A 28 -8.86 -18.46 14.25
CA THR A 28 -8.19 -17.65 15.28
C THR A 28 -7.14 -16.70 14.69
N LYS A 29 -6.45 -17.10 13.62
CA LYS A 29 -5.49 -16.22 12.93
C LYS A 29 -6.18 -15.00 12.32
N LYS A 30 -7.30 -15.22 11.63
CA LYS A 30 -8.06 -14.15 10.96
C LYS A 30 -8.71 -13.18 11.95
N ALA A 31 -9.24 -13.68 13.07
CA ALA A 31 -9.84 -12.82 14.10
C ALA A 31 -8.83 -11.89 14.79
N ASN A 32 -7.59 -12.36 14.99
CA ASN A 32 -6.53 -11.56 15.63
C ASN A 32 -5.96 -10.48 14.70
N GLU A 33 -5.90 -10.72 13.39
CA GLU A 33 -5.49 -9.70 12.41
C GLU A 33 -6.55 -8.59 12.31
N ASN A 34 -7.84 -8.96 12.27
CA ASN A 34 -8.93 -7.98 12.19
C ASN A 34 -9.04 -7.10 13.44
N SER A 35 -8.97 -7.66 14.65
CA SER A 35 -9.16 -6.85 15.88
C SER A 35 -7.99 -5.89 16.13
N LYS A 36 -6.82 -6.17 15.57
CA LYS A 36 -5.63 -5.32 15.72
C LYS A 36 -5.71 -4.10 14.81
N ASN A 37 -6.28 -4.25 13.61
CA ASN A 37 -6.46 -3.15 12.68
C ASN A 37 -7.56 -2.19 13.15
N GLU A 38 -8.68 -2.74 13.65
CA GLU A 38 -9.82 -1.96 14.18
C GLU A 38 -9.43 -1.07 15.37
N PHE A 39 -8.56 -1.56 16.28
CA PHE A 39 -8.13 -0.79 17.45
C PHE A 39 -7.19 0.37 17.12
N ILE A 40 -6.47 0.31 16.01
CA ILE A 40 -5.48 1.35 15.67
C ILE A 40 -6.12 2.49 14.85
N GLU A 41 -7.15 2.20 14.06
CA GLU A 41 -7.87 3.23 13.31
C GLU A 41 -8.62 4.21 14.21
N GLU A 42 -9.29 3.74 15.28
CA GLU A 42 -9.97 4.62 16.25
C GLU A 42 -9.00 5.59 16.94
N GLY A 43 -7.70 5.26 17.03
CA GLY A 43 -6.71 6.10 17.68
C GLY A 43 -6.33 7.36 16.91
N CYS A 44 -6.50 7.37 15.58
CA CYS A 44 -6.10 8.52 14.76
C CYS A 44 -7.19 9.60 14.66
N GLU A 45 -8.45 9.26 14.89
CA GLU A 45 -9.58 10.21 14.79
C GLU A 45 -9.63 11.18 15.99
N ASP A 46 -9.06 10.79 17.13
CA ASP A 46 -9.09 11.58 18.37
C ASP A 46 -7.95 12.63 18.45
N GLU A 47 -7.03 12.68 17.48
CA GLU A 47 -5.92 13.64 17.51
C GLU A 47 -6.36 15.05 17.06
N GLU A 48 -6.11 16.06 17.91
CA GLU A 48 -6.35 17.46 17.55
C GLU A 48 -5.25 17.95 16.56
N GLY A 49 -5.66 18.27 15.34
CA GLY A 49 -4.85 18.95 14.32
C GLY A 49 -4.57 18.10 13.08
N ALA A 50 -4.76 18.68 11.89
CA ALA A 50 -4.64 17.99 10.61
C ALA A 50 -3.26 17.31 10.40
N GLU A 51 -2.16 17.98 10.79
CA GLU A 51 -0.81 17.40 10.67
C GLU A 51 -0.64 16.11 11.50
N ASN A 52 -1.26 16.05 12.68
CA ASN A 52 -1.16 14.89 13.57
C ASN A 52 -1.92 13.69 12.97
N ILE A 53 -3.13 13.94 12.45
CA ILE A 53 -3.96 12.93 11.76
C ILE A 53 -3.20 12.33 10.57
N THR A 54 -2.57 13.17 9.73
CA THR A 54 -1.80 12.72 8.56
C THR A 54 -0.60 11.85 8.95
N ILE A 55 0.13 12.23 10.01
CA ILE A 55 1.23 11.43 10.53
C ILE A 55 0.72 10.09 11.07
N CYS A 56 -0.40 10.08 11.79
CA CYS A 56 -0.98 8.88 12.40
C CYS A 56 -1.35 7.85 11.33
N TYR A 57 -2.14 8.22 10.32
CA TYR A 57 -2.52 7.33 9.23
C TYR A 57 -1.31 6.88 8.40
N THR A 58 -0.32 7.76 8.20
CA THR A 58 0.94 7.39 7.52
C THR A 58 1.69 6.29 8.28
N MET A 59 1.85 6.44 9.59
CA MET A 59 2.51 5.44 10.44
C MET A 59 1.73 4.13 10.47
N LEU A 60 0.39 4.20 10.46
CA LEU A 60 -0.47 3.03 10.37
C LEU A 60 -0.26 2.26 9.06
N GLY A 61 -0.23 2.95 7.93
CA GLY A 61 0.04 2.33 6.63
C GLY A 61 1.45 1.72 6.54
N ILE A 62 2.47 2.38 7.12
CA ILE A 62 3.83 1.83 7.20
C ILE A 62 3.83 0.53 8.01
N TYR A 63 3.16 0.54 9.15
CA TYR A 63 3.09 -0.60 10.04
C TYR A 63 2.35 -1.80 9.42
N ASN A 64 1.20 -1.54 8.81
CA ASN A 64 0.36 -2.56 8.19
C ASN A 64 0.86 -3.00 6.82
N ARG A 65 1.76 -2.22 6.21
CA ARG A 65 2.19 -2.40 4.82
C ARG A 65 0.98 -2.47 3.90
N ASN A 66 0.13 -1.45 3.97
CA ASN A 66 -0.96 -1.23 3.02
C ASN A 66 -1.29 0.25 2.95
N PHE A 67 -2.05 0.64 1.93
CA PHE A 67 -2.38 2.04 1.68
C PHE A 67 -3.78 2.44 2.15
N GLU A 68 -4.58 1.48 2.58
CA GLU A 68 -5.94 1.69 3.07
C GLU A 68 -6.04 2.83 4.11
N PRO A 69 -5.10 2.97 5.07
CA PRO A 69 -5.11 4.10 6.01
C PRO A 69 -5.07 5.48 5.35
N CYS A 70 -4.40 5.62 4.20
CA CYS A 70 -4.28 6.91 3.51
C CYS A 70 -5.60 7.39 2.89
N GLU A 71 -6.55 6.48 2.63
CA GLU A 71 -7.84 6.83 2.03
C GLU A 71 -8.77 7.55 3.04
N ASN A 72 -8.39 7.58 4.32
CA ASN A 72 -9.11 8.30 5.38
C ASN A 72 -8.66 9.77 5.52
N LEU A 73 -7.68 10.22 4.73
CA LEU A 73 -7.23 11.61 4.74
C LEU A 73 -8.08 12.46 3.80
N ASP A 74 -8.42 13.67 4.23
CA ASP A 74 -9.31 14.57 3.47
C ASP A 74 -8.58 15.37 2.38
N GLU A 75 -7.31 15.71 2.63
CA GLU A 75 -6.51 16.54 1.72
C GLU A 75 -5.66 15.69 0.76
N GLU A 76 -5.72 16.00 -0.53
CA GLU A 76 -4.99 15.25 -1.55
C GLU A 76 -3.46 15.28 -1.32
N SER A 77 -2.91 16.40 -0.85
CA SER A 77 -1.49 16.49 -0.50
C SER A 77 -1.10 15.55 0.65
N ASP A 78 -2.00 15.33 1.60
CA ASP A 78 -1.76 14.46 2.75
C ASP A 78 -1.89 12.99 2.37
N ILE A 79 -2.87 12.68 1.52
CA ILE A 79 -3.01 11.37 0.88
C ILE A 79 -1.70 11.02 0.16
N ASP A 80 -1.22 11.91 -0.70
CA ASP A 80 0.00 11.74 -1.49
C ASP A 80 1.23 11.52 -0.60
N PHE A 81 1.37 12.35 0.43
CA PHE A 81 2.42 12.23 1.44
C PHE A 81 2.38 10.86 2.13
N CYS A 82 1.19 10.40 2.53
CA CYS A 82 0.99 9.10 3.15
C CYS A 82 1.45 7.96 2.24
N TYR A 83 1.00 7.91 0.98
CA TYR A 83 1.42 6.90 0.00
C TYR A 83 2.94 6.86 -0.18
N ILE A 84 3.56 8.03 -0.37
CA ILE A 84 5.00 8.15 -0.60
C ILE A 84 5.79 7.58 0.57
N ASN A 85 5.43 7.93 1.80
CA ASN A 85 6.14 7.47 2.99
C ASN A 85 6.00 5.96 3.20
N ILE A 86 4.81 5.39 2.95
CA ILE A 86 4.60 3.94 3.06
C ILE A 86 5.51 3.21 2.08
N ILE A 87 5.55 3.63 0.82
CA ILE A 87 6.41 3.05 -0.21
C ILE A 87 7.88 3.12 0.22
N GLN A 88 8.33 4.29 0.68
CA GLN A 88 9.73 4.53 1.05
C GLN A 88 10.17 3.67 2.25
N GLU A 89 9.37 3.63 3.31
CA GLU A 89 9.74 2.96 4.56
C GLU A 89 9.55 1.44 4.50
N THR A 90 8.52 0.96 3.80
CA THR A 90 8.22 -0.48 3.76
C THR A 90 9.09 -1.24 2.76
N LYS A 91 9.73 -0.55 1.81
CA LYS A 91 10.45 -1.15 0.68
C LYS A 91 9.62 -2.21 -0.03
N MET A 92 8.31 -1.95 -0.16
CA MET A 92 7.38 -2.86 -0.82
C MET A 92 7.87 -3.28 -2.20
N ASP A 93 7.65 -4.55 -2.53
CA ASP A 93 7.84 -5.01 -3.89
C ASP A 93 6.71 -4.43 -4.74
N LEU A 94 7.08 -3.72 -5.80
CA LEU A 94 6.16 -2.98 -6.66
C LEU A 94 5.23 -3.89 -7.45
N SER A 95 5.56 -5.18 -7.52
CA SER A 95 4.64 -6.18 -8.05
C SER A 95 3.38 -6.34 -7.19
N GLU A 96 3.40 -5.87 -5.94
CA GLU A 96 2.24 -5.86 -5.02
C GLU A 96 1.36 -4.59 -5.19
N CYS A 97 1.82 -3.58 -5.95
CA CYS A 97 1.02 -2.42 -6.34
C CYS A 97 0.04 -2.79 -7.47
N GLU A 98 -1.08 -3.42 -7.14
CA GLU A 98 -2.12 -3.76 -8.11
C GLU A 98 -2.87 -2.51 -8.63
N ASP A 99 -2.86 -1.39 -7.89
CA ASP A 99 -3.62 -0.19 -8.21
C ASP A 99 -2.83 0.93 -8.91
N PHE A 100 -3.55 1.70 -9.74
CA PHE A 100 -3.02 2.79 -10.56
C PHE A 100 -2.42 3.93 -9.73
N LYS A 101 -2.97 4.20 -8.53
CA LYS A 101 -2.47 5.20 -7.58
C LYS A 101 -1.03 4.89 -7.15
N CYS A 102 -0.76 3.61 -6.90
CA CYS A 102 0.51 3.09 -6.43
C CYS A 102 1.62 3.26 -7.48
N ASN A 103 1.31 2.97 -8.75
CA ASN A 103 2.25 3.12 -9.87
C ASN A 103 2.58 4.58 -10.20
N GLY A 104 1.64 5.51 -10.02
CA GLY A 104 1.85 6.94 -10.28
C GLY A 104 2.81 7.61 -9.29
N TYR A 105 2.55 7.46 -7.99
CA TYR A 105 3.37 8.04 -6.91
C TYR A 105 4.76 7.41 -6.83
N PHE A 106 4.84 6.10 -7.07
CA PHE A 106 6.12 5.41 -7.14
C PHE A 106 6.98 5.89 -8.31
N ALA A 107 6.40 6.00 -9.51
CA ALA A 107 7.13 6.51 -10.67
C ALA A 107 7.66 7.92 -10.41
N LEU A 108 6.88 8.79 -9.75
CA LEU A 108 7.31 10.14 -9.37
C LEU A 108 8.49 10.14 -8.40
N THR A 109 8.44 9.36 -7.33
CA THR A 109 9.46 9.37 -6.28
C THR A 109 10.74 8.67 -6.68
N MET A 110 10.65 7.57 -7.44
CA MET A 110 11.83 6.90 -7.97
C MET A 110 12.51 7.74 -9.06
N LEU A 111 11.74 8.28 -10.02
CA LEU A 111 12.30 9.12 -11.07
C LEU A 111 12.87 10.42 -10.52
N ALA A 112 12.20 11.12 -9.59
CA ALA A 112 12.73 12.37 -9.06
C ALA A 112 14.08 12.18 -8.36
N ASN A 113 14.19 11.18 -7.47
CA ASN A 113 15.43 10.89 -6.76
C ASN A 113 16.54 10.39 -7.69
N GLU A 114 16.23 9.59 -8.71
CA GLU A 114 17.24 9.15 -9.70
C GLU A 114 17.65 10.27 -10.67
N CYS A 115 16.72 11.16 -11.02
CA CYS A 115 17.01 12.32 -11.86
C CYS A 115 17.90 13.32 -11.13
N ASP A 116 17.64 13.62 -9.85
CA ASP A 116 18.45 14.55 -9.06
C ASP A 116 19.89 14.11 -8.88
N ASN A 117 20.13 12.80 -8.88
CA ASN A 117 21.47 12.23 -8.79
C ASN A 117 22.28 12.29 -10.11
N GLN A 118 21.73 12.86 -11.20
CA GLN A 118 22.46 13.03 -12.46
C GLN A 118 23.37 14.27 -12.44
N GLU A 119 24.68 14.07 -12.60
CA GLU A 119 25.67 15.18 -12.63
C GLU A 119 25.46 16.15 -13.80
N ARG A 120 24.95 15.67 -14.94
CA ARG A 120 24.73 16.51 -16.13
C ARG A 120 23.31 17.04 -16.18
N GLU A 121 23.20 18.36 -16.25
CA GLU A 121 21.93 19.08 -16.33
C GLU A 121 21.04 18.61 -17.51
N ALA A 122 21.63 18.40 -18.69
CA ALA A 122 20.88 17.86 -19.85
C ALA A 122 20.38 16.42 -19.64
N SER A 123 21.11 15.59 -18.90
CA SER A 123 20.67 14.23 -18.55
C SER A 123 19.57 14.25 -17.50
N ARG A 124 19.65 15.19 -16.54
CA ARG A 124 18.64 15.43 -15.52
C ARG A 124 17.34 15.93 -16.14
N GLU A 125 17.40 16.93 -17.01
CA GLU A 125 16.23 17.42 -17.75
C GLU A 125 15.60 16.34 -18.64
N LEU A 126 16.41 15.53 -19.33
CA LEU A 126 15.89 14.42 -20.15
C LEU A 126 15.24 13.35 -19.26
N CYS A 127 15.82 13.07 -18.09
CA CYS A 127 15.27 12.16 -17.09
C CYS A 127 13.90 12.66 -16.59
N TYR A 128 13.78 13.94 -16.20
CA TYR A 128 12.50 14.54 -15.83
C TYR A 128 11.49 14.58 -16.99
N LYS A 129 11.93 14.80 -18.23
CA LYS A 129 11.06 14.73 -19.42
C LYS A 129 10.52 13.32 -19.65
N LEU A 130 11.35 12.30 -19.48
CA LEU A 130 10.94 10.90 -19.61
C LEU A 130 10.02 10.49 -18.46
N ALA A 131 10.32 10.94 -17.23
CA ALA A 131 9.47 10.79 -16.05
C ALA A 131 8.08 11.37 -16.32
N ALA A 132 8.03 12.65 -16.70
CA ALA A 132 6.80 13.37 -17.01
C ALA A 132 6.02 12.68 -18.15
N LYS A 133 6.71 12.11 -19.15
CA LYS A 133 6.07 11.35 -20.24
C LYS A 133 5.47 10.02 -19.78
N SER A 134 6.12 9.28 -18.88
CA SER A 134 5.54 8.09 -18.25
C SER A 134 4.33 8.44 -17.40
N ILE A 135 4.38 9.59 -16.74
CA ILE A 135 3.33 10.12 -15.86
C ILE A 135 2.14 10.72 -16.66
N LYS A 136 2.35 11.26 -17.87
CA LYS A 136 1.28 11.77 -18.77
C LYS A 136 0.28 10.69 -19.19
N ARG A 137 0.67 9.40 -19.18
CA ARG A 137 -0.27 8.27 -19.36
C ARG A 137 -1.23 8.08 -18.17
N VAL A 138 -0.98 8.76 -17.06
CA VAL A 138 -1.64 8.59 -15.76
C VAL A 138 -2.58 9.78 -15.44
N GLY A 139 -2.72 10.78 -16.34
CA GLY A 139 -3.63 11.92 -16.15
C GLY A 139 -3.08 13.10 -15.34
N PHE A 140 -1.78 13.14 -15.09
CA PHE A 140 -1.13 14.06 -14.15
C PHE A 140 -0.88 15.49 -14.66
N CYS A 141 -0.91 15.72 -15.98
CA CYS A 141 -0.55 17.03 -16.56
C CYS A 141 -1.51 18.16 -16.18
N ASP A 142 -2.69 17.85 -15.64
CA ASP A 142 -3.67 18.87 -15.23
C ASP A 142 -3.30 19.56 -13.90
N LYS A 143 -2.29 19.05 -13.15
CA LYS A 143 -1.94 19.52 -11.80
C LYS A 143 -0.53 20.08 -11.64
N VAL A 144 0.28 20.12 -12.70
CA VAL A 144 1.67 20.58 -12.63
C VAL A 144 1.75 22.10 -12.84
N ASP A 145 2.36 22.81 -11.87
CA ASP A 145 2.55 24.26 -11.87
C ASP A 145 3.26 24.81 -13.12
N GLU A 146 3.03 26.11 -13.36
CA GLU A 146 3.43 26.85 -14.57
C GLU A 146 4.91 26.69 -14.94
N LEU A 147 5.79 26.50 -13.95
CA LEU A 147 7.24 26.32 -14.14
C LEU A 147 7.61 25.05 -14.93
N HIS A 148 6.78 24.02 -14.84
CA HIS A 148 7.01 22.72 -15.48
C HIS A 148 5.96 22.39 -16.55
N SER A 149 5.01 23.30 -16.79
CA SER A 149 3.97 23.18 -17.83
C SER A 149 4.54 22.91 -19.23
N ASN A 150 5.73 23.45 -19.51
CA ASN A 150 6.46 23.25 -20.76
C ASN A 150 6.81 21.78 -21.02
N LEU A 151 6.94 20.97 -19.97
CA LEU A 151 7.20 19.53 -20.08
C LEU A 151 5.98 18.75 -20.57
N CYS A 152 4.77 19.30 -20.42
CA CYS A 152 3.51 18.72 -20.89
C CYS A 152 3.09 19.21 -22.29
N ASN A 153 3.65 20.31 -22.82
CA ASN A 153 3.14 20.96 -24.04
C ASN A 153 3.77 20.51 -25.37
N ASP A 154 4.88 19.78 -25.37
CA ASP A 154 5.64 19.49 -26.61
C ASP A 154 5.27 18.20 -27.37
N TYR A 155 4.25 17.44 -26.94
CA TYR A 155 3.81 16.20 -27.62
C TYR A 155 2.32 15.86 -27.42
#